data_AF-A0A133VR87-F1
#
_entry.id   AF-A0A133VR87-F1
#
_cell.length_a   1.000
_cell.length_b   1.000
_cell.length_c   1.000
_cell.angle_alpha   90.00
_cell.angle_beta   90.00
_cell.angle_gamma   90.00
#
_symmetry.space_group_name_H-M   'P 1'
#
loop_
_entity.id
_entity.type
_entity.pdbx_description
1 polymer ?
#
loop_
_entity_poly.entity_id
_entity_poly.type
_entity_poly.pdbx_seq_one_letter_code
_entity_poly.pdbx_strand_id
1 'polypeptide(L)'
;MYSNYRKDDLYYPFHSFKKSNLKKSTMKQMLKDVEKYDLASCDFENYVNVASSMILKHYNRKNISVLHTNINYVDVFKQHDNYVDYHDQKNIGLNTKKIKKERLQKMFDTVECAWYDRNQRFKQDTLFNKINKDMLQGKLIYIYLDLENYTIEKENEDDNGVIDSHSSSLILYPSKKHTGNNMIKTYSVYHFNPHGTDTVYDHEYEMYISRKRSKSIDLEVGVDRYVINKMVDAYNHYTEVYEETFVSLYYDITKHHNYTSANLQISDEHGICYIYPFLVFNEIATKYNETYEFHHFRRRFSRNIPSYKTLIQKEDINTLIFVVLSKYFTNIKFKYLEFIEQTDYSLVKIPSTHVTEKEDNFDIEIEGLINENKEHYRYIHYMYMNYLLQPLFKKKALTLIDYDEEV
;
A
#
# COMPACT_ATOMS: atom_id res chain seq x y z
N MET A 1 -9.43 -32.10 -3.83
CA MET A 1 -10.16 -32.21 -2.54
C MET A 1 -10.84 -30.87 -2.18
N TYR A 2 -11.46 -30.16 -3.13
CA TYR A 2 -11.98 -28.77 -2.93
C TYR A 2 -13.33 -28.51 -3.63
N SER A 3 -14.19 -29.51 -3.81
CA SER A 3 -15.38 -29.41 -4.68
C SER A 3 -16.59 -28.69 -4.07
N ASN A 4 -16.52 -28.12 -2.86
CA ASN A 4 -17.70 -27.63 -2.13
C ASN A 4 -17.62 -26.16 -1.68
N TYR A 5 -16.90 -25.28 -2.39
CA TYR A 5 -17.04 -23.83 -2.16
C TYR A 5 -18.30 -23.32 -2.86
N ARG A 6 -19.20 -22.63 -2.14
CA ARG A 6 -20.29 -21.90 -2.81
C ARG A 6 -19.67 -20.76 -3.59
N LYS A 7 -20.31 -20.35 -4.69
CA LYS A 7 -19.82 -19.29 -5.57
C LYS A 7 -19.53 -17.98 -4.81
N ASP A 8 -20.28 -17.71 -3.75
CA ASP A 8 -20.12 -16.53 -2.89
C ASP A 8 -18.95 -16.65 -1.90
N ASP A 9 -18.57 -17.87 -1.52
CA ASP A 9 -17.45 -18.15 -0.60
C ASP A 9 -16.08 -17.87 -1.26
N LEU A 10 -16.02 -17.87 -2.60
CA LEU A 10 -14.84 -17.58 -3.41
C LEU A 10 -14.45 -16.10 -3.42
N TYR A 11 -15.35 -15.20 -3.03
CA TYR A 11 -15.15 -13.74 -3.11
C TYR A 11 -15.38 -13.02 -1.78
N TYR A 12 -15.55 -13.77 -0.69
CA TYR A 12 -15.59 -13.29 0.68
C TYR A 12 -14.53 -14.05 1.50
N PRO A 13 -13.32 -13.51 1.67
CA PRO A 13 -12.23 -14.19 2.37
C PRO A 13 -12.52 -14.50 3.85
N PHE A 14 -13.59 -13.95 4.42
CA PHE A 14 -13.75 -13.88 5.88
C PHE A 14 -15.10 -14.41 6.40
N HIS A 15 -16.15 -14.43 5.59
CA HIS A 15 -17.46 -14.95 6.02
C HIS A 15 -17.60 -16.47 5.80
N SER A 16 -16.90 -17.04 4.82
CA SER A 16 -16.96 -18.46 4.48
C SER A 16 -16.06 -19.32 5.38
N PHE A 17 -14.89 -18.80 5.77
CA PHE A 17 -13.86 -19.56 6.47
C PHE A 17 -14.17 -19.87 7.95
N LYS A 18 -15.09 -19.13 8.58
CA LYS A 18 -15.62 -19.50 9.92
C LYS A 18 -16.41 -20.82 9.93
N LYS A 19 -16.87 -21.30 8.77
CA LYS A 19 -17.72 -22.50 8.65
C LYS A 19 -17.02 -23.73 8.09
N SER A 20 -15.84 -23.58 7.49
CA SER A 20 -15.08 -24.69 6.92
C SER A 20 -14.16 -25.31 7.97
N ASN A 21 -14.24 -26.64 8.14
CA ASN A 21 -13.26 -27.47 8.85
C ASN A 21 -11.93 -27.46 8.09
N LEU A 22 -11.24 -26.33 8.08
CA LEU A 22 -9.93 -26.25 7.43
C LEU A 22 -8.91 -26.95 8.32
N LYS A 23 -8.09 -27.81 7.71
CA LYS A 23 -6.92 -28.35 8.40
C LYS A 23 -6.03 -27.18 8.83
N LYS A 24 -5.81 -27.02 10.14
CA LYS A 24 -4.86 -26.05 10.68
C LYS A 24 -3.49 -26.28 10.03
N SER A 25 -3.05 -25.37 9.15
CA SER A 25 -1.65 -25.35 8.70
C SER A 25 -0.80 -24.73 9.81
N THR A 26 0.42 -25.20 9.97
CA THR A 26 1.39 -24.55 10.87
C THR A 26 1.93 -23.28 10.23
N MET A 27 2.41 -22.32 11.03
CA MET A 27 3.06 -21.11 10.49
C MET A 27 4.22 -21.47 9.56
N LYS A 28 5.04 -22.45 9.93
CA LYS A 28 6.10 -22.99 9.07
C LYS A 28 5.60 -23.45 7.70
N GLN A 29 4.41 -24.07 7.63
CA GLN A 29 3.83 -24.46 6.34
C GLN A 29 3.35 -23.24 5.55
N MET A 30 2.78 -22.24 6.23
CA MET A 30 2.35 -21.01 5.57
C MET A 30 3.53 -20.24 4.98
N LEU A 31 4.64 -20.10 5.71
CA LEU A 31 5.85 -19.45 5.20
C LEU A 31 6.42 -20.17 3.99
N LYS A 32 6.45 -21.51 4.02
CA LYS A 32 6.81 -22.31 2.84
C LYS A 32 5.89 -22.06 1.65
N ASP A 33 4.59 -21.84 1.91
CA ASP A 33 3.65 -21.51 0.84
C ASP A 33 3.85 -20.07 0.36
N VAL A 34 4.17 -19.11 1.23
CA VAL A 34 4.53 -17.73 0.84
C VAL A 34 5.73 -17.75 -0.11
N GLU A 35 6.82 -18.42 0.28
CA GLU A 35 8.03 -18.56 -0.55
C GLU A 35 7.73 -19.29 -1.86
N LYS A 36 7.02 -20.42 -1.78
CA LYS A 36 6.74 -21.28 -2.94
C LYS A 36 5.90 -20.59 -4.01
N TYR A 37 4.99 -19.72 -3.61
CA TYR A 37 4.04 -19.06 -4.50
C TYR A 37 4.35 -17.58 -4.70
N ASP A 38 5.54 -17.13 -4.28
CA ASP A 38 5.99 -15.75 -4.28
C ASP A 38 4.90 -14.78 -3.83
N LEU A 39 4.38 -15.04 -2.63
CA LEU A 39 3.34 -14.21 -2.05
C LEU A 39 3.91 -13.06 -1.23
N ALA A 40 5.23 -13.04 -0.96
CA ALA A 40 5.87 -11.96 -0.22
C ALA A 40 6.06 -10.71 -1.09
N SER A 41 6.25 -10.89 -2.40
CA SER A 41 6.34 -9.79 -3.36
C SER A 41 4.95 -9.43 -3.91
N CYS A 42 4.82 -8.19 -4.33
CA CYS A 42 3.78 -7.75 -5.26
C CYS A 42 4.31 -7.66 -6.71
N ASP A 43 5.25 -8.51 -7.12
CA ASP A 43 5.77 -8.60 -8.49
C ASP A 43 4.63 -8.73 -9.52
N PHE A 44 4.82 -8.29 -10.75
CA PHE A 44 3.74 -8.02 -11.69
C PHE A 44 2.77 -9.19 -11.88
N GLU A 45 3.27 -10.43 -11.85
CA GLU A 45 2.49 -11.66 -12.02
C GLU A 45 2.16 -12.41 -10.72
N ASN A 46 2.02 -11.72 -9.60
CA ASN A 46 1.69 -12.37 -8.34
C ASN A 46 0.19 -12.76 -8.20
N TYR A 47 -0.10 -13.58 -7.19
CA TYR A 47 -1.46 -14.02 -6.84
C TYR A 47 -2.37 -12.88 -6.35
N VAL A 48 -1.81 -11.86 -5.71
CA VAL A 48 -2.50 -10.66 -5.20
C VAL A 48 -3.12 -9.87 -6.36
N ASN A 49 -2.41 -9.71 -7.48
CA ASN A 49 -2.86 -8.99 -8.67
C ASN A 49 -4.02 -9.74 -9.35
N VAL A 50 -3.85 -11.06 -9.52
CA VAL A 50 -4.91 -11.94 -10.05
C VAL A 50 -6.15 -11.89 -9.17
N ALA A 51 -5.99 -12.07 -7.85
CA ALA A 51 -7.10 -12.04 -6.90
C ALA A 51 -7.80 -10.69 -6.89
N SER A 52 -7.03 -9.59 -6.86
CA SER A 52 -7.56 -8.23 -6.85
C SER A 52 -8.38 -7.92 -8.10
N SER A 53 -7.88 -8.29 -9.27
CA SER A 53 -8.61 -8.12 -10.53
C SER A 53 -9.89 -8.96 -10.59
N MET A 54 -9.84 -10.18 -10.07
CA MET A 54 -11.03 -11.05 -9.99
C MET A 54 -12.09 -10.50 -9.05
N ILE A 55 -11.70 -9.90 -7.92
CA ILE A 55 -12.61 -9.21 -7.01
C ILE A 55 -13.28 -8.04 -7.75
N LEU A 56 -12.51 -7.17 -8.43
CA LEU A 56 -13.09 -6.05 -9.18
C LEU A 56 -14.08 -6.51 -10.25
N LYS A 57 -13.75 -7.59 -10.97
CA LYS A 57 -14.63 -8.18 -11.98
C LYS A 57 -15.90 -8.74 -11.36
N HIS A 58 -15.79 -9.50 -10.26
CA HIS A 58 -16.93 -10.11 -9.58
C HIS A 58 -17.93 -9.07 -9.07
N TYR A 59 -17.43 -8.01 -8.41
CA TYR A 59 -18.27 -6.93 -7.87
C TYR A 59 -18.56 -5.80 -8.87
N ASN A 60 -18.23 -6.00 -10.16
CA ASN A 60 -18.47 -5.07 -11.25
C ASN A 60 -17.94 -3.64 -10.96
N ARG A 61 -16.75 -3.53 -10.37
CA ARG A 61 -16.12 -2.26 -9.97
C ARG A 61 -15.37 -1.60 -11.13
N LYS A 62 -16.12 -1.05 -12.07
CA LYS A 62 -15.56 -0.39 -13.27
C LYS A 62 -14.85 0.95 -12.98
N ASN A 63 -15.13 1.55 -11.83
CA ASN A 63 -14.62 2.85 -11.39
C ASN A 63 -13.41 2.73 -10.45
N ILE A 64 -12.88 1.52 -10.26
CA ILE A 64 -11.68 1.26 -9.46
C ILE A 64 -10.66 0.61 -10.40
N SER A 65 -9.43 1.10 -10.34
CA SER A 65 -8.26 0.48 -10.98
C SER A 65 -7.36 -0.09 -9.90
N VAL A 66 -6.76 -1.24 -10.18
CA VAL A 66 -5.73 -1.84 -9.33
C VAL A 66 -4.48 -2.00 -10.15
N LEU A 67 -3.37 -1.43 -9.66
CA LEU A 67 -2.06 -1.47 -10.28
C LEU A 67 -1.06 -2.11 -9.32
N HIS A 68 -0.03 -2.72 -9.88
CA HIS A 68 1.12 -3.23 -9.16
C HIS A 68 2.37 -2.56 -9.74
N THR A 69 3.24 -2.08 -8.87
CA THR A 69 4.50 -1.43 -9.25
C THR A 69 5.52 -1.61 -8.14
N ASN A 70 6.78 -1.44 -8.49
CA ASN A 70 7.92 -1.49 -7.60
C ASN A 70 8.74 -0.21 -7.71
N ILE A 71 9.31 0.24 -6.59
CA ILE A 71 10.27 1.34 -6.54
C ILE A 71 11.51 0.84 -5.82
N ASN A 72 12.65 1.01 -6.47
CA ASN A 72 13.93 0.65 -5.92
C ASN A 72 14.54 1.83 -5.15
N TYR A 73 14.68 1.70 -3.83
CA TYR A 73 15.17 2.78 -2.97
C TYR A 73 16.62 3.13 -3.29
N VAL A 74 17.46 2.13 -3.58
CA VAL A 74 18.85 2.36 -3.98
C VAL A 74 18.93 3.26 -5.21
N ASP A 75 18.08 3.05 -6.21
CA ASP A 75 18.09 3.86 -7.42
C ASP A 75 17.60 5.30 -7.19
N VAL A 76 16.59 5.48 -6.32
CA VAL A 76 16.15 6.82 -5.87
C VAL A 76 17.30 7.55 -5.16
N PHE A 77 17.96 6.89 -4.21
CA PHE A 77 18.95 7.49 -3.33
C PHE A 77 20.33 7.67 -3.99
N LYS A 78 20.68 6.88 -5.02
CA LYS A 78 21.83 7.16 -5.91
C LYS A 78 21.72 8.53 -6.58
N GLN A 79 20.50 9.05 -6.79
CA GLN A 79 20.29 10.38 -7.37
C GLN A 79 20.20 11.50 -6.32
N HIS A 80 20.31 11.19 -5.02
CA HIS A 80 20.23 12.18 -3.95
C HIS A 80 21.39 13.20 -4.00
N ASP A 81 21.13 14.44 -3.60
CA ASP A 81 22.09 15.56 -3.68
C ASP A 81 23.41 15.27 -2.93
N ASN A 82 23.36 14.50 -1.85
CA ASN A 82 24.53 14.10 -1.06
C ASN A 82 25.25 12.85 -1.60
N TYR A 83 24.73 12.15 -2.62
CA TYR A 83 25.42 11.03 -3.26
C TYR A 83 26.47 11.54 -4.26
N VAL A 84 27.76 11.30 -4.01
CA VAL A 84 28.84 11.64 -4.93
C VAL A 84 29.38 10.33 -5.47
N ASP A 85 29.07 10.01 -6.72
CA ASP A 85 29.76 8.94 -7.42
C ASP A 85 31.23 9.35 -7.58
N TYR A 86 32.15 8.46 -7.17
CA TYR A 86 33.59 8.69 -7.25
C TYR A 86 34.05 8.95 -8.70
N HIS A 87 33.30 8.44 -9.68
CA HIS A 87 33.58 8.68 -11.10
C HIS A 87 33.09 10.05 -11.63
N ASP A 88 32.07 10.67 -11.02
CA ASP A 88 31.52 11.97 -11.46
C ASP A 88 32.32 13.18 -10.88
N GLN A 89 33.30 12.94 -10.01
CA GLN A 89 34.10 14.00 -9.36
C GLN A 89 35.02 14.78 -10.32
N LYS A 90 35.30 14.27 -11.53
CA LYS A 90 36.22 14.93 -12.47
C LYS A 90 35.61 16.05 -13.32
N ASN A 91 34.28 16.25 -13.28
CA ASN A 91 33.58 17.24 -14.12
C ASN A 91 32.73 18.25 -13.29
N ILE A 92 33.18 18.60 -12.08
CA ILE A 92 32.40 19.42 -11.13
C ILE A 92 32.36 20.89 -11.59
N GLY A 93 31.33 21.23 -12.35
CA GLY A 93 30.80 22.59 -12.51
C GLY A 93 29.40 22.70 -11.89
N LEU A 94 28.87 23.92 -11.81
CA LEU A 94 27.56 24.33 -11.24
C LEU A 94 26.30 23.58 -11.73
N ASN A 95 26.41 22.54 -12.56
CA ASN A 95 25.31 21.83 -13.22
C ASN A 95 24.90 20.51 -12.54
N THR A 96 25.55 20.08 -11.45
CA THR A 96 25.36 18.75 -10.84
C THR A 96 23.96 18.54 -10.29
N LYS A 97 23.36 19.54 -9.63
CA LYS A 97 21.99 19.44 -9.09
C LYS A 97 20.94 19.26 -10.19
N LYS A 98 21.09 19.99 -11.30
CA LYS A 98 20.20 19.88 -12.46
C LYS A 98 20.28 18.48 -13.07
N ILE A 99 21.49 17.97 -13.29
CA ILE A 99 21.72 16.62 -13.83
C ILE A 99 21.10 15.55 -12.93
N LYS A 100 21.28 15.65 -11.61
CA LYS A 100 20.68 14.70 -10.66
C LYS A 100 19.16 14.71 -10.69
N LYS A 101 18.55 15.91 -10.70
CA LYS A 101 17.09 16.04 -10.84
C LYS A 101 16.59 15.42 -12.14
N GLU A 102 17.28 15.63 -13.26
CA GLU A 102 16.94 15.03 -14.55
C GLU A 102 17.11 13.49 -14.55
N ARG A 103 18.13 12.95 -13.87
CA ARG A 103 18.31 11.50 -13.72
C ARG A 103 17.20 10.88 -12.87
N LEU A 104 16.85 11.50 -11.73
CA LEU A 104 15.76 11.04 -10.87
C LEU A 104 14.42 11.08 -11.61
N GLN A 105 14.17 12.15 -12.37
CA GLN A 105 12.99 12.24 -13.23
C GLN A 105 12.94 11.08 -14.22
N LYS A 106 14.01 10.88 -15.00
CA LYS A 106 14.08 9.80 -16.00
C LYS A 106 13.89 8.41 -15.41
N MET A 107 14.41 8.17 -14.20
CA MET A 107 14.19 6.91 -13.49
C MET A 107 12.70 6.69 -13.23
N PHE A 108 11.99 7.69 -12.69
CA PHE A 108 10.54 7.57 -12.47
C PHE A 108 9.74 7.47 -13.76
N ASP A 109 10.14 8.16 -14.83
CA ASP A 109 9.49 8.07 -16.15
C ASP A 109 9.52 6.64 -16.73
N THR A 110 10.48 5.82 -16.29
CA THR A 110 10.65 4.43 -16.72
C THR A 110 10.05 3.40 -15.77
N VAL A 111 9.51 3.82 -14.62
CA VAL A 111 8.85 2.88 -13.69
C VAL A 111 7.64 2.27 -14.38
N GLU A 112 7.59 0.95 -14.43
CA GLU A 112 6.51 0.20 -15.04
C GLU A 112 5.47 -0.22 -14.00
N CYS A 113 4.27 -0.51 -14.49
CA CYS A 113 3.22 -1.09 -13.68
C CYS A 113 2.49 -2.18 -14.45
N ALA A 114 1.93 -3.12 -13.70
CA ALA A 114 1.11 -4.19 -14.23
C ALA A 114 -0.32 -4.14 -13.71
N TRP A 115 -1.24 -4.61 -14.54
CA TRP A 115 -2.64 -4.80 -14.19
C TRP A 115 -3.31 -5.85 -15.08
N TYR A 116 -4.47 -6.34 -14.66
CA TYR A 116 -5.34 -7.16 -15.50
C TYR A 116 -6.50 -6.35 -16.05
N ASP A 117 -6.70 -6.41 -17.37
CA ASP A 117 -7.84 -5.74 -18.01
C ASP A 117 -9.19 -6.41 -17.67
N ARG A 118 -10.29 -5.87 -18.22
CA ARG A 118 -11.64 -6.41 -17.99
C ARG A 118 -11.82 -7.85 -18.51
N ASN A 119 -11.05 -8.21 -19.53
CA ASN A 119 -11.01 -9.55 -20.09
C ASN A 119 -10.07 -10.47 -19.30
N GLN A 120 -9.47 -9.96 -18.21
CA GLN A 120 -8.52 -10.67 -17.36
C GLN A 120 -7.24 -11.04 -18.10
N ARG A 121 -6.83 -10.20 -19.04
CA ARG A 121 -5.53 -10.31 -19.72
C ARG A 121 -4.53 -9.45 -18.97
N PHE A 122 -3.35 -10.00 -18.75
CA PHE A 122 -2.21 -9.26 -18.21
C PHE A 122 -1.85 -8.10 -19.16
N LYS A 123 -1.47 -6.97 -18.56
CA LYS A 123 -1.07 -5.74 -19.22
C LYS A 123 0.01 -5.07 -18.40
N GLN A 124 0.94 -4.46 -19.12
CA GLN A 124 2.05 -3.70 -18.58
C GLN A 124 2.24 -2.43 -19.41
N ASP A 125 2.61 -1.34 -18.75
CA ASP A 125 2.90 -0.04 -19.33
C ASP A 125 3.67 0.78 -18.27
N THR A 126 4.21 1.92 -18.65
CA THR A 126 4.75 2.89 -17.69
C THR A 126 3.66 3.33 -16.70
N LEU A 127 4.06 3.44 -15.43
CA LEU A 127 3.18 3.80 -14.32
C LEU A 127 2.49 5.14 -14.57
N PHE A 128 3.23 6.14 -15.04
CA PHE A 128 2.71 7.50 -15.23
C PHE A 128 1.66 7.57 -16.34
N ASN A 129 1.88 6.91 -17.49
CA ASN A 129 0.87 6.81 -18.55
C ASN A 129 -0.42 6.17 -18.04
N LYS A 130 -0.26 5.06 -17.31
CA LYS A 130 -1.38 4.29 -16.81
C LYS A 130 -2.20 5.06 -15.76
N ILE A 131 -1.52 5.72 -14.82
CA ILE A 131 -2.15 6.59 -13.82
C ILE A 131 -2.90 7.72 -14.53
N ASN A 132 -2.27 8.48 -15.43
CA ASN A 132 -2.92 9.60 -16.13
C ASN A 132 -4.19 9.13 -16.85
N LYS A 133 -4.10 8.03 -17.61
CA LYS A 133 -5.24 7.43 -18.32
C LYS A 133 -6.41 7.04 -17.41
N ASP A 134 -6.13 6.50 -16.23
CA ASP A 134 -7.18 6.12 -15.27
C ASP A 134 -7.77 7.33 -14.54
N MET A 135 -6.97 8.36 -14.27
CA MET A 135 -7.44 9.61 -13.67
C MET A 135 -8.31 10.43 -14.61
N LEU A 136 -7.98 10.47 -15.90
CA LEU A 136 -8.84 11.05 -16.94
C LEU A 136 -10.23 10.38 -16.99
N GLN A 137 -10.30 9.08 -16.65
CA GLN A 137 -11.54 8.32 -16.52
C GLN A 137 -12.25 8.49 -15.17
N GLY A 138 -11.71 9.27 -14.24
CA GLY A 138 -12.31 9.50 -12.93
C GLY A 138 -12.29 8.27 -12.00
N LYS A 139 -11.37 7.33 -12.22
CA LYS A 139 -11.28 6.12 -11.38
C LYS A 139 -10.62 6.42 -10.04
N LEU A 140 -11.00 5.66 -9.02
CA LEU A 140 -10.14 5.43 -7.85
C LEU A 140 -9.01 4.49 -8.29
N ILE A 141 -7.76 4.80 -8.00
CA ILE A 141 -6.62 3.95 -8.35
C ILE A 141 -5.99 3.45 -7.05
N TYR A 142 -5.91 2.14 -6.91
CA TYR A 142 -5.22 1.48 -5.81
C TYR A 142 -3.93 0.88 -6.37
N ILE A 143 -2.79 1.23 -5.80
CA ILE A 143 -1.47 0.78 -6.26
C ILE A 143 -0.86 -0.04 -5.14
N TYR A 144 -0.64 -1.33 -5.37
CA TYR A 144 0.30 -2.10 -4.55
C TYR A 144 1.70 -1.65 -4.93
N LEU A 145 2.46 -1.24 -3.93
CA LEU A 145 3.76 -0.63 -4.11
C LEU A 145 4.79 -1.45 -3.34
N ASP A 146 5.62 -2.19 -4.09
CA ASP A 146 6.80 -2.82 -3.52
C ASP A 146 7.94 -1.83 -3.44
N LEU A 147 8.61 -1.84 -2.30
CA LEU A 147 9.75 -1.00 -1.99
C LEU A 147 10.94 -1.94 -1.91
N GLU A 148 11.71 -1.99 -3.00
CA GLU A 148 12.88 -2.85 -3.09
C GLU A 148 14.07 -2.19 -2.43
N ASN A 149 14.90 -2.99 -1.75
CA ASN A 149 16.04 -2.49 -0.98
C ASN A 149 15.57 -1.46 0.07
N TYR A 150 14.39 -1.70 0.64
CA TYR A 150 13.76 -0.87 1.65
C TYR A 150 14.63 -0.81 2.91
N THR A 151 15.02 -2.00 3.36
CA THR A 151 16.07 -2.28 4.34
C THR A 151 17.21 -2.97 3.60
N ILE A 152 18.45 -2.58 3.88
CA ILE A 152 19.62 -3.28 3.33
C ILE A 152 20.31 -3.94 4.50
N GLU A 153 19.94 -5.19 4.82
CA GLU A 153 20.62 -5.93 5.87
C GLU A 153 21.98 -6.45 5.38
N LYS A 154 23.00 -6.24 6.22
CA LYS A 154 24.40 -6.58 5.94
C LYS A 154 24.65 -8.10 5.81
N GLU A 155 23.73 -8.93 6.28
CA GLU A 155 23.90 -10.38 6.46
C GLU A 155 23.25 -11.24 5.34
N ASN A 156 22.45 -10.66 4.43
CA ASN A 156 21.69 -11.43 3.43
C ASN A 156 22.52 -11.95 2.22
N GLU A 157 23.85 -11.82 2.22
CA GLU A 157 24.71 -12.49 1.23
C GLU A 157 24.97 -13.97 1.57
N ASP A 158 24.88 -14.39 2.85
CA ASP A 158 25.05 -15.81 3.22
C ASP A 158 23.76 -16.62 3.02
N ASP A 159 22.58 -15.96 2.98
CA ASP A 159 21.27 -16.53 2.65
C ASP A 159 20.83 -16.11 1.23
N ASN A 160 21.53 -16.61 0.20
CA ASN A 160 21.09 -16.60 -1.21
C ASN A 160 20.56 -15.28 -1.80
N GLY A 161 20.86 -14.10 -1.24
CA GLY A 161 20.44 -12.82 -1.80
C GLY A 161 18.93 -12.57 -1.74
N VAL A 162 18.26 -12.98 -0.65
CA VAL A 162 16.86 -12.60 -0.43
C VAL A 162 16.77 -11.06 -0.38
N ILE A 163 16.17 -10.49 -1.43
CA ILE A 163 15.86 -9.06 -1.50
C ILE A 163 14.83 -8.80 -0.40
N ASP A 164 15.22 -7.99 0.59
CA ASP A 164 14.28 -7.50 1.60
C ASP A 164 13.36 -6.49 0.91
N SER A 165 12.15 -6.94 0.59
CA SER A 165 11.14 -6.17 -0.10
C SER A 165 10.01 -5.87 0.87
N HIS A 166 9.64 -4.60 0.95
CA HIS A 166 8.52 -4.16 1.78
C HIS A 166 7.37 -3.70 0.90
N SER A 167 6.19 -4.25 1.11
CA SER A 167 4.98 -3.89 0.37
C SER A 167 4.15 -2.88 1.15
N SER A 168 3.87 -1.75 0.50
CA SER A 168 2.94 -0.71 0.94
C SER A 168 1.87 -0.47 -0.13
N SER A 169 1.05 0.58 0.01
CA SER A 169 0.16 0.97 -1.09
C SER A 169 -0.07 2.46 -1.22
N LEU A 170 -0.48 2.86 -2.42
CA LEU A 170 -0.98 4.19 -2.72
C LEU A 170 -2.46 4.14 -3.09
N ILE A 171 -3.22 5.09 -2.57
CA ILE A 171 -4.63 5.30 -2.88
C ILE A 171 -4.77 6.67 -3.53
N LEU A 172 -5.03 6.68 -4.83
CA LEU A 172 -5.20 7.88 -5.64
C LEU A 172 -6.68 8.11 -5.91
N TYR A 173 -7.20 9.28 -5.52
CA TYR A 173 -8.62 9.58 -5.62
C TYR A 173 -8.88 11.02 -6.07
N PRO A 174 -10.00 11.29 -6.77
CA PRO A 174 -10.36 12.65 -7.17
C PRO A 174 -10.45 13.59 -5.96
N SER A 175 -9.68 14.68 -5.98
CA SER A 175 -9.73 15.72 -4.95
C SER A 175 -10.72 16.82 -5.34
N LYS A 176 -11.25 17.49 -4.32
CA LYS A 176 -12.03 18.73 -4.49
C LYS A 176 -11.15 19.98 -4.54
N LYS A 177 -9.84 19.88 -4.33
CA LYS A 177 -8.94 21.03 -4.35
C LYS A 177 -8.85 21.62 -5.76
N HIS A 178 -9.17 22.91 -5.86
CA HIS A 178 -9.03 23.71 -7.06
C HIS A 178 -7.64 24.36 -7.08
N THR A 179 -6.87 24.14 -8.14
CA THR A 179 -5.60 24.82 -8.38
C THR A 179 -5.77 25.81 -9.53
N GLY A 180 -6.12 27.06 -9.20
CA GLY A 180 -6.11 28.19 -10.14
C GLY A 180 -7.31 28.31 -11.10
N ASN A 181 -7.29 29.36 -11.93
CA ASN A 181 -8.40 29.80 -12.77
C ASN A 181 -8.71 28.89 -13.98
N ASN A 182 -7.90 27.86 -14.23
CA ASN A 182 -8.16 26.84 -15.25
C ASN A 182 -8.40 25.51 -14.53
N MET A 183 -9.56 24.90 -14.72
CA MET A 183 -9.96 23.63 -14.08
C MET A 183 -9.04 22.47 -14.50
N ILE A 184 -7.84 22.37 -13.93
CA ILE A 184 -7.07 21.13 -13.92
C ILE A 184 -7.72 20.24 -12.87
N LYS A 185 -8.18 19.05 -13.26
CA LYS A 185 -8.63 18.04 -12.29
C LYS A 185 -7.42 17.66 -11.45
N THR A 186 -7.60 17.58 -10.13
CA THR A 186 -6.55 17.18 -9.19
C THR A 186 -6.92 15.87 -8.53
N TYR A 187 -5.93 15.01 -8.31
CA TYR A 187 -6.07 13.77 -7.56
C TYR A 187 -5.22 13.82 -6.30
N SER A 188 -5.79 13.46 -5.16
CA SER A 188 -5.03 13.29 -3.93
C SER A 188 -4.37 11.91 -3.92
N VAL A 189 -3.13 11.85 -3.43
CA VAL A 189 -2.37 10.60 -3.23
C VAL A 189 -2.31 10.31 -1.74
N TYR A 190 -2.74 9.13 -1.29
CA TYR A 190 -2.55 8.71 0.09
C TYR A 190 -1.63 7.50 0.15
N HIS A 191 -0.54 7.59 0.90
CA HIS A 191 0.38 6.49 1.15
C HIS A 191 0.01 5.74 2.42
N PHE A 192 -0.19 4.43 2.28
CA PHE A 192 -0.46 3.52 3.37
C PHE A 192 0.72 2.56 3.52
N ASN A 193 1.58 2.83 4.50
CA ASN A 193 2.56 1.87 4.99
C ASN A 193 2.07 1.26 6.32
N PRO A 194 1.84 -0.06 6.40
CA PRO A 194 1.35 -0.69 7.63
C PRO A 194 2.30 -0.63 8.83
N HIS A 195 3.58 -0.27 8.65
CA HIS A 195 4.49 0.07 9.75
C HIS A 195 4.10 1.36 10.50
N GLY A 196 3.26 2.21 9.91
CA GLY A 196 2.65 3.31 10.64
C GLY A 196 3.64 4.30 11.23
N THR A 197 3.52 4.55 12.54
CA THR A 197 4.37 5.43 13.35
C THR A 197 5.87 5.16 13.20
N ASP A 198 6.30 3.92 12.97
CA ASP A 198 7.72 3.59 12.82
C ASP A 198 8.37 4.31 11.62
N THR A 199 7.62 4.45 10.52
CA THR A 199 8.09 5.12 9.29
C THR A 199 8.19 6.64 9.42
N VAL A 200 7.60 7.21 10.47
CA VAL A 200 7.52 8.66 10.68
C VAL A 200 8.84 9.21 11.19
N TYR A 201 9.54 8.42 11.99
CA TYR A 201 10.75 8.81 12.70
C TYR A 201 12.03 8.33 12.01
N ASP A 202 11.90 7.47 10.99
CA ASP A 202 13.04 6.99 10.22
C ASP A 202 13.46 8.00 9.15
N HIS A 203 14.39 8.90 9.52
CA HIS A 203 14.88 9.99 8.67
C HIS A 203 16.24 9.66 8.03
N GLU A 204 16.66 8.39 8.09
CA GLU A 204 17.99 7.98 7.67
C GLU A 204 17.89 6.76 6.76
N TYR A 205 18.39 6.88 5.52
CA TYR A 205 18.53 5.71 4.65
C TYR A 205 19.98 5.23 4.61
N GLU A 206 20.24 4.02 5.11
CA GLU A 206 21.55 3.38 5.02
C GLU A 206 21.71 2.59 3.72
N MET A 207 22.64 3.02 2.87
CA MET A 207 22.96 2.35 1.60
C MET A 207 24.34 1.69 1.63
N TYR A 208 24.42 0.41 1.27
CA TYR A 208 25.70 -0.30 1.16
C TYR A 208 26.37 -0.02 -0.18
N ILE A 209 27.62 0.43 -0.13
CA ILE A 209 28.49 0.62 -1.30
C ILE A 209 29.31 -0.65 -1.54
N SER A 210 29.70 -1.34 -0.47
CA SER A 210 30.33 -2.66 -0.50
C SER A 210 30.11 -3.36 0.84
N ARG A 211 30.48 -4.65 0.94
CA ARG A 211 30.41 -5.45 2.19
C ARG A 211 30.94 -4.75 3.45
N LYS A 212 31.94 -3.88 3.29
CA LYS A 212 32.60 -3.18 4.41
C LYS A 212 32.28 -1.69 4.48
N ARG A 213 31.52 -1.17 3.53
CA ARG A 213 31.26 0.27 3.40
C ARG A 213 29.76 0.50 3.20
N SER A 214 29.14 1.13 4.19
CA SER A 214 27.84 1.75 4.04
C SER A 214 27.96 3.27 3.98
N LYS A 215 26.88 3.90 3.57
CA LYS A 215 26.70 5.34 3.58
C LYS A 215 25.29 5.63 4.05
N SER A 216 25.21 6.42 5.10
CA SER A 216 23.97 6.99 5.57
C SER A 216 23.59 8.24 4.76
N ILE A 217 22.30 8.41 4.52
CA ILE A 217 21.69 9.57 3.89
C ILE A 217 20.62 10.11 4.85
N ASP A 218 20.93 11.24 5.49
CA ASP A 218 19.96 11.98 6.29
C ASP A 218 18.94 12.70 5.41
N LEU A 219 17.67 12.63 5.81
CA LEU A 219 16.52 13.21 5.12
C LEU A 219 15.78 14.19 6.04
N GLU A 220 15.05 15.12 5.44
CA GLU A 220 14.23 16.10 6.17
C GLU A 220 12.90 15.49 6.68
N VAL A 221 12.55 14.30 6.18
CA VAL A 221 11.31 13.58 6.46
C VAL A 221 11.56 12.08 6.41
N GLY A 222 10.58 11.30 6.87
CA GLY A 222 10.59 9.84 6.75
C GLY A 222 10.96 9.35 5.35
N VAL A 223 11.80 8.31 5.27
CA VAL A 223 12.34 7.74 4.01
C VAL A 223 11.23 7.56 2.96
N ASP A 224 10.12 6.94 3.33
CA ASP A 224 9.00 6.69 2.43
C ASP A 224 8.36 7.96 1.90
N ARG A 225 8.12 8.92 2.80
CA ARG A 225 7.49 10.19 2.43
C ARG A 225 8.37 10.96 1.46
N TYR A 226 9.69 10.88 1.64
CA TYR A 226 10.65 11.43 0.71
C TYR A 226 10.49 10.79 -0.67
N VAL A 227 10.52 9.45 -0.75
CA VAL A 227 10.40 8.70 -2.02
C VAL A 227 9.07 8.98 -2.72
N ILE A 228 7.95 8.90 -2.00
CA ILE A 228 6.62 9.17 -2.57
C ILE A 228 6.50 10.62 -3.02
N ASN A 229 7.02 11.59 -2.26
CA ASN A 229 7.04 12.99 -2.69
C ASN A 229 7.81 13.16 -4.01
N LYS A 230 8.98 12.53 -4.15
CA LYS A 230 9.76 12.59 -5.39
C LYS A 230 9.06 11.93 -6.56
N MET A 231 8.36 10.82 -6.34
CA MET A 231 7.56 10.17 -7.39
C MET A 231 6.41 11.09 -7.85
N VAL A 232 5.71 11.76 -6.93
CA VAL A 232 4.61 12.67 -7.26
C VAL A 232 5.12 13.92 -7.99
N ASP A 233 6.23 14.50 -7.54
CA ASP A 233 6.90 15.61 -8.24
C ASP A 233 7.27 15.20 -9.67
N ALA A 234 7.81 13.99 -9.85
CA ALA A 234 8.19 13.47 -11.14
C ALA A 234 6.98 13.23 -12.06
N TYR A 235 5.89 12.67 -11.53
CA TYR A 235 4.65 12.49 -12.30
C TYR A 235 4.10 13.83 -12.81
N ASN A 236 4.05 14.84 -11.94
CA ASN A 236 3.50 16.14 -12.30
C ASN A 236 4.36 16.81 -13.38
N HIS A 237 5.68 16.70 -13.29
CA HIS A 237 6.57 17.20 -14.33
C HIS A 237 6.43 16.42 -15.65
N TYR A 238 6.37 15.08 -15.58
CA TYR A 238 6.18 14.21 -16.74
C TYR A 238 4.94 14.62 -17.53
N THR A 239 3.82 14.74 -16.84
CA THR A 239 2.54 15.04 -17.49
C THR A 239 2.47 16.46 -18.04
N GLU A 240 3.08 17.45 -17.38
CA GLU A 240 3.18 18.82 -17.91
C GLU A 240 3.99 18.88 -19.22
N VAL A 241 5.02 18.02 -19.36
CA VAL A 241 5.94 18.03 -20.51
C VAL A 241 5.45 17.15 -21.66
N TYR A 242 4.93 15.96 -21.37
CA TYR A 242 4.70 14.92 -22.38
C TYR A 242 3.22 14.66 -22.71
N GLU A 243 2.26 15.14 -21.89
CA GLU A 243 0.84 14.86 -22.08
C GLU A 243 0.06 16.10 -22.52
N GLU A 244 -0.72 15.99 -23.59
CA GLU A 244 -1.60 17.10 -24.02
C GLU A 244 -2.76 17.33 -23.06
N THR A 245 -3.24 16.26 -22.41
CA THR A 245 -4.32 16.32 -21.41
C THR A 245 -3.90 15.52 -20.19
N PHE A 246 -3.82 16.20 -19.05
CA PHE A 246 -3.38 15.57 -17.83
C PHE A 246 -4.17 16.00 -16.59
N VAL A 247 -4.05 15.18 -15.56
CA VAL A 247 -4.56 15.39 -14.22
C VAL A 247 -3.35 15.46 -13.29
N SER A 248 -3.23 16.50 -12.48
CA SER A 248 -2.13 16.64 -11.51
C SER A 248 -2.38 15.82 -10.25
N LEU A 249 -1.30 15.29 -9.68
CA LEU A 249 -1.30 14.67 -8.36
C LEU A 249 -1.01 15.71 -7.28
N TYR A 250 -1.74 15.62 -6.17
CA TYR A 250 -1.53 16.37 -4.95
C TYR A 250 -1.17 15.42 -3.82
N TYR A 251 -0.01 15.67 -3.23
CA TYR A 251 0.54 14.93 -2.10
C TYR A 251 1.27 15.91 -1.20
N ASP A 252 1.25 15.66 0.09
CA ASP A 252 2.13 16.32 1.04
C ASP A 252 2.63 15.33 2.10
N ILE A 253 3.63 15.74 2.87
CA ILE A 253 4.30 14.91 3.88
C ILE A 253 3.50 14.79 5.19
N THR A 254 2.29 15.34 5.27
CA THR A 254 1.48 15.36 6.49
C THR A 254 0.69 14.07 6.67
N LYS A 255 0.09 13.87 7.85
CA LYS A 255 -0.80 12.74 8.14
C LYS A 255 -2.08 12.73 7.30
N HIS A 256 -2.38 13.80 6.57
CA HIS A 256 -3.50 13.85 5.63
C HIS A 256 -3.29 12.94 4.42
N HIS A 257 -2.03 12.76 4.03
CA HIS A 257 -1.61 12.00 2.85
C HIS A 257 -0.79 10.76 3.20
N ASN A 258 -0.56 10.50 4.48
CA ASN A 258 0.26 9.40 4.95
C ASN A 258 -0.41 8.72 6.14
N TYR A 259 -0.38 7.40 6.18
CA TYR A 259 -0.74 6.66 7.37
C TYR A 259 0.39 6.79 8.41
N THR A 260 0.07 7.43 9.53
CA THR A 260 1.02 7.74 10.62
C THR A 260 0.50 7.27 11.96
N SER A 261 -0.36 6.25 11.95
CA SER A 261 -1.02 5.70 13.13
C SER A 261 -0.37 4.36 13.51
N ALA A 262 -0.92 3.67 14.51
CA ALA A 262 -0.45 2.41 15.05
C ALA A 262 0.25 1.49 14.03
N ASN A 263 1.43 0.99 14.39
CA ASN A 263 2.14 -0.04 13.65
C ASN A 263 1.29 -1.33 13.63
N LEU A 264 0.72 -1.64 12.47
CA LEU A 264 -0.12 -2.82 12.26
C LEU A 264 0.72 -4.10 12.17
N GLN A 265 2.00 -3.96 11.87
CA GLN A 265 2.97 -5.05 11.78
C GLN A 265 3.77 -5.27 13.06
N ILE A 266 3.37 -4.67 14.20
CA ILE A 266 4.08 -4.86 15.47
C ILE A 266 4.16 -6.33 15.94
N SER A 267 3.30 -7.20 15.40
CA SER A 267 3.30 -8.66 15.63
C SER A 267 3.78 -9.49 14.44
N ASP A 268 4.29 -8.83 13.39
CA ASP A 268 4.82 -9.48 12.21
C ASP A 268 6.25 -9.95 12.43
N GLU A 269 6.41 -11.22 12.75
CA GLU A 269 7.72 -11.85 12.91
C GLU A 269 8.24 -12.46 11.59
N HIS A 270 7.54 -12.23 10.47
CA HIS A 270 7.74 -12.98 9.23
C HIS A 270 7.77 -12.13 7.95
N GLY A 271 7.65 -10.80 8.06
CA GLY A 271 7.76 -9.88 6.93
C GLY A 271 6.62 -10.00 5.90
N ILE A 272 5.39 -10.32 6.34
CA ILE A 272 4.24 -10.52 5.45
C ILE A 272 3.41 -9.22 5.38
N CYS A 273 4.06 -8.15 4.93
CA CYS A 273 3.56 -6.77 4.94
C CYS A 273 2.34 -6.51 4.04
N TYR A 274 2.26 -7.15 2.88
CA TYR A 274 1.24 -6.91 1.85
C TYR A 274 -0.21 -7.27 2.26
N ILE A 275 -0.39 -8.02 3.36
CA ILE A 275 -1.71 -8.39 3.88
C ILE A 275 -2.57 -7.17 4.19
N TYR A 276 -1.98 -6.16 4.84
CA TYR A 276 -2.74 -4.97 5.24
C TYR A 276 -3.18 -4.15 4.03
N PRO A 277 -2.31 -3.83 3.04
CA PRO A 277 -2.74 -3.29 1.76
C PRO A 277 -3.89 -4.08 1.14
N PHE A 278 -3.77 -5.41 1.07
CA PHE A 278 -4.83 -6.21 0.47
C PHE A 278 -6.15 -6.15 1.24
N LEU A 279 -6.12 -6.16 2.58
CA LEU A 279 -7.32 -6.04 3.41
C LEU A 279 -8.07 -4.74 3.10
N VAL A 280 -7.33 -3.63 3.03
CA VAL A 280 -7.89 -2.31 2.69
C VAL A 280 -8.47 -2.33 1.28
N PHE A 281 -7.73 -2.83 0.29
CA PHE A 281 -8.20 -2.96 -1.08
C PHE A 281 -9.48 -3.81 -1.17
N ASN A 282 -9.48 -4.99 -0.55
CA ASN A 282 -10.60 -5.93 -0.61
C ASN A 282 -11.87 -5.31 -0.03
N GLU A 283 -11.77 -4.61 1.10
CA GLU A 283 -12.92 -3.91 1.69
C GLU A 283 -13.42 -2.77 0.79
N ILE A 284 -12.53 -1.96 0.22
CA ILE A 284 -12.91 -0.91 -0.74
C ILE A 284 -13.61 -1.55 -1.96
N ALA A 285 -13.03 -2.60 -2.54
CA ALA A 285 -13.52 -3.23 -3.75
C ALA A 285 -14.87 -3.92 -3.53
N THR A 286 -15.05 -4.63 -2.42
CA THR A 286 -16.28 -5.38 -2.16
C THR A 286 -17.39 -4.50 -1.60
N LYS A 287 -17.05 -3.47 -0.81
CA LYS A 287 -18.01 -2.73 0.01
C LYS A 287 -18.03 -1.22 -0.19
N TYR A 288 -17.49 -0.72 -1.30
CA TYR A 288 -17.32 0.69 -1.61
C TYR A 288 -18.45 1.65 -1.17
N ASN A 289 -19.71 1.27 -1.39
CA ASN A 289 -20.89 2.10 -1.11
C ASN A 289 -21.66 1.70 0.15
N GLU A 290 -21.23 0.67 0.89
CA GLU A 290 -21.95 0.19 2.07
C GLU A 290 -21.63 1.05 3.30
N THR A 291 -22.64 1.32 4.11
CA THR A 291 -22.50 1.95 5.43
C THR A 291 -22.54 0.90 6.53
N TYR A 292 -21.96 1.20 7.69
CA TYR A 292 -21.92 0.27 8.82
C TYR A 292 -22.45 0.90 10.08
N GLU A 293 -23.05 0.10 10.95
CA GLU A 293 -23.34 0.50 12.31
C GLU A 293 -22.40 -0.27 13.26
N PHE A 294 -21.63 0.48 14.04
CA PHE A 294 -20.78 -0.09 15.08
C PHE A 294 -21.48 0.03 16.43
N HIS A 295 -21.72 -1.10 17.08
CA HIS A 295 -22.36 -1.16 18.40
C HIS A 295 -21.31 -1.35 19.50
N HIS A 296 -21.31 -0.45 20.49
CA HIS A 296 -20.55 -0.59 21.71
C HIS A 296 -21.43 -1.23 22.80
N PHE A 297 -21.37 -2.56 22.96
CA PHE A 297 -22.28 -3.25 23.87
C PHE A 297 -22.12 -2.84 25.35
N ARG A 298 -20.88 -2.56 25.81
CA ARG A 298 -20.64 -2.18 27.23
C ARG A 298 -21.21 -0.80 27.58
N ARG A 299 -21.03 0.20 26.71
CA ARG A 299 -21.49 1.57 26.90
C ARG A 299 -22.89 1.85 26.33
N ARG A 300 -23.49 0.85 25.68
CA ARG A 300 -24.86 0.90 25.10
C ARG A 300 -25.09 2.06 24.12
N PHE A 301 -24.09 2.38 23.31
CA PHE A 301 -24.26 3.32 22.19
C PHE A 301 -23.88 2.66 20.86
N SER A 302 -24.37 3.24 19.77
CA SER A 302 -23.97 2.88 18.42
C SER A 302 -23.56 4.11 17.62
N ARG A 303 -22.72 3.88 16.61
CA ARG A 303 -22.27 4.91 15.67
C ARG A 303 -22.46 4.41 14.25
N ASN A 304 -23.08 5.24 13.43
CA ASN A 304 -23.15 5.04 11.99
C ASN A 304 -21.84 5.51 11.36
N ILE A 305 -21.18 4.58 10.70
CA ILE A 305 -19.95 4.79 9.97
C ILE A 305 -20.30 5.07 8.50
N PRO A 306 -19.80 6.17 7.92
CA PRO A 306 -20.00 6.48 6.51
C PRO A 306 -19.44 5.39 5.60
N SER A 307 -19.92 5.36 4.35
CA SER A 307 -19.37 4.45 3.34
C SER A 307 -17.91 4.78 3.00
N TYR A 308 -17.17 3.79 2.49
CA TYR A 308 -15.79 4.02 2.03
C TYR A 308 -15.70 5.09 0.95
N LYS A 309 -16.66 5.14 0.03
CA LYS A 309 -16.81 6.24 -0.93
C LYS A 309 -16.90 7.59 -0.23
N THR A 310 -17.73 7.70 0.81
CA THR A 310 -17.89 8.96 1.56
C THR A 310 -16.63 9.36 2.30
N LEU A 311 -15.93 8.41 2.93
CA LEU A 311 -14.67 8.66 3.62
C LEU A 311 -13.59 9.14 2.65
N ILE A 312 -13.44 8.48 1.49
CA ILE A 312 -12.52 8.92 0.42
C ILE A 312 -12.89 10.32 -0.10
N GLN A 313 -14.17 10.61 -0.33
CA GLN A 313 -14.63 11.93 -0.78
C GLN A 313 -14.44 13.06 0.24
N LYS A 314 -14.28 12.69 1.51
CA LYS A 314 -13.92 13.59 2.62
C LYS A 314 -12.42 13.62 2.87
N GLU A 315 -11.65 12.85 2.11
CA GLU A 315 -10.21 12.68 2.28
C GLU A 315 -9.83 12.12 3.67
N ASP A 316 -10.73 11.32 4.28
CA ASP A 316 -10.57 10.72 5.62
C ASP A 316 -10.17 9.25 5.51
N ILE A 317 -8.96 9.01 4.99
CA ILE A 317 -8.45 7.67 4.70
C ILE A 317 -8.00 6.93 5.96
N ASN A 318 -7.46 7.63 6.97
CA ASN A 318 -7.13 7.04 8.26
C ASN A 318 -8.37 6.38 8.91
N THR A 319 -9.51 7.08 8.95
CA THR A 319 -10.77 6.48 9.44
C THR A 319 -11.20 5.27 8.62
N LEU A 320 -11.04 5.31 7.29
CA LEU A 320 -11.32 4.16 6.44
C LEU A 320 -10.52 2.93 6.87
N ILE A 321 -9.20 3.09 7.08
CA ILE A 321 -8.31 2.01 7.52
C ILE A 321 -8.76 1.46 8.88
N PHE A 322 -9.06 2.32 9.86
CA PHE A 322 -9.57 1.88 11.15
C PHE A 322 -10.89 1.12 11.08
N VAL A 323 -11.80 1.55 10.20
CA VAL A 323 -13.08 0.87 9.98
C VAL A 323 -12.85 -0.50 9.36
N VAL A 324 -11.90 -0.64 8.44
CA VAL A 324 -11.45 -1.94 7.91
C VAL A 324 -10.97 -2.81 9.07
N LEU A 325 -9.97 -2.36 9.83
CA LEU A 325 -9.38 -3.12 10.93
C LEU A 325 -10.41 -3.53 12.00
N SER A 326 -11.34 -2.64 12.33
CA SER A 326 -12.41 -2.89 13.33
C SER A 326 -13.33 -4.06 12.99
N LYS A 327 -13.41 -4.47 11.71
CA LYS A 327 -14.16 -5.66 11.30
C LYS A 327 -13.41 -6.95 11.62
N TYR A 328 -12.09 -6.89 11.63
CA TYR A 328 -11.22 -8.02 11.93
C TYR A 328 -10.93 -8.11 13.42
N PHE A 329 -10.71 -6.97 14.09
CA PHE A 329 -10.31 -6.91 15.49
C PHE A 329 -11.41 -6.27 16.35
N THR A 330 -12.11 -7.11 17.12
CA THR A 330 -13.24 -6.64 17.94
C THR A 330 -12.80 -5.68 19.06
N ASN A 331 -11.60 -5.86 19.61
CA ASN A 331 -11.06 -4.97 20.65
C ASN A 331 -10.70 -3.59 20.07
N ILE A 332 -10.07 -3.55 18.89
CA ILE A 332 -9.78 -2.31 18.15
C ILE A 332 -11.08 -1.55 17.87
N LYS A 333 -12.14 -2.24 17.44
CA LYS A 333 -13.46 -1.62 17.24
C LYS A 333 -13.96 -0.90 18.49
N PHE A 334 -13.86 -1.52 19.67
CA PHE A 334 -14.31 -0.87 20.90
C PHE A 334 -13.43 0.33 21.26
N LYS A 335 -12.11 0.19 21.18
CA LYS A 335 -11.19 1.30 21.43
C LYS A 335 -11.42 2.47 20.48
N TYR A 336 -11.63 2.18 19.20
CA TYR A 336 -11.96 3.22 18.22
C TYR A 336 -13.28 3.93 18.57
N LEU A 337 -14.32 3.20 18.97
CA LEU A 337 -15.59 3.79 19.43
C LEU A 337 -15.40 4.69 20.67
N GLU A 338 -14.55 4.29 21.62
CA GLU A 338 -14.23 5.11 22.80
C GLU A 338 -13.44 6.37 22.40
N PHE A 339 -12.47 6.24 21.50
CA PHE A 339 -11.66 7.35 20.99
C PHE A 339 -12.54 8.42 20.31
N ILE A 340 -13.45 8.01 19.43
CA ILE A 340 -14.32 8.93 18.71
C ILE A 340 -15.43 9.53 19.59
N GLU A 341 -15.84 8.85 20.65
CA GLU A 341 -16.79 9.39 21.63
C GLU A 341 -16.20 10.60 22.36
N GLN A 342 -14.89 10.56 22.62
CA GLN A 342 -14.15 11.60 23.33
C GLN A 342 -13.61 12.70 22.41
N THR A 343 -13.71 12.56 21.08
CA THR A 343 -13.09 13.48 20.13
C THR A 343 -14.13 14.44 19.59
N ASP A 344 -13.93 15.73 19.82
CA ASP A 344 -14.73 16.77 19.18
C ASP A 344 -14.26 16.92 17.71
N TYR A 345 -15.05 16.37 16.80
CA TYR A 345 -14.81 16.43 15.36
C TYR A 345 -14.80 17.85 14.78
N SER A 346 -15.24 18.87 15.54
CA SER A 346 -15.09 20.26 15.12
C SER A 346 -13.63 20.75 15.12
N LEU A 347 -12.72 20.03 15.81
CA LEU A 347 -11.30 20.41 16.00
C LEU A 347 -10.31 19.66 15.10
N VAL A 348 -10.71 18.58 14.40
CA VAL A 348 -9.82 17.73 13.58
C VAL A 348 -9.63 18.26 12.15
N LYS A 349 -9.53 19.59 11.98
CA LYS A 349 -9.45 20.24 10.66
C LYS A 349 -8.12 20.91 10.35
N ILE A 350 -7.14 20.84 11.24
CA ILE A 350 -5.83 21.42 10.98
C ILE A 350 -4.95 20.31 10.39
N PRO A 351 -4.42 20.47 9.17
CA PRO A 351 -3.36 19.61 8.66
C PRO A 351 -2.15 19.80 9.58
N SER A 352 -2.04 18.95 10.61
CA SER A 352 -0.86 18.93 11.46
C SER A 352 0.12 17.93 10.88
N THR A 353 1.38 18.34 10.79
CA THR A 353 2.52 17.44 10.60
C THR A 353 2.69 16.48 11.78
N HIS A 354 2.06 16.80 12.92
CA HIS A 354 2.24 16.09 14.19
C HIS A 354 0.99 15.30 14.59
N VAL A 355 1.23 14.11 15.13
CA VAL A 355 0.25 13.31 15.88
C VAL A 355 0.02 14.00 17.23
N THR A 356 -1.24 14.19 17.62
CA THR A 356 -1.56 14.75 18.94
C THR A 356 -1.26 13.72 20.02
N GLU A 357 -0.95 14.15 21.25
CA GLU A 357 -0.74 13.22 22.38
C GLU A 357 -1.91 12.24 22.58
N LYS A 358 -3.15 12.69 22.28
CA LYS A 358 -4.32 11.82 22.35
C LYS A 358 -4.34 10.75 21.24
N GLU A 359 -3.95 11.12 20.01
CA GLU A 359 -3.81 10.17 18.90
C GLU A 359 -2.68 9.19 19.18
N ASP A 360 -1.54 9.68 19.70
CA ASP A 360 -0.37 8.85 20.03
C ASP A 360 -0.69 7.81 21.13
N ASN A 361 -1.35 8.24 22.21
CA ASN A 361 -1.83 7.32 23.24
C ASN A 361 -2.83 6.29 22.69
N PHE A 362 -3.70 6.70 21.76
CA PHE A 362 -4.62 5.78 21.10
C PHE A 362 -3.86 4.76 20.25
N ASP A 363 -2.87 5.21 19.48
CA ASP A 363 -2.04 4.35 18.64
C ASP A 363 -1.27 3.32 19.47
N ILE A 364 -0.65 3.72 20.59
CA ILE A 364 0.01 2.83 21.55
C ILE A 364 -0.97 1.77 22.10
N GLU A 365 -2.20 2.16 22.44
CA GLU A 365 -3.21 1.19 22.89
C GLU A 365 -3.59 0.20 21.79
N ILE A 366 -3.69 0.64 20.53
CA ILE A 366 -3.98 -0.24 19.39
C ILE A 366 -2.82 -1.21 19.15
N GLU A 367 -1.57 -0.75 19.17
CA GLU A 367 -0.39 -1.61 19.03
C GLU A 367 -0.31 -2.65 20.15
N GLY A 368 -0.57 -2.24 21.40
CA GLY A 368 -0.67 -3.16 22.54
C GLY A 368 -1.71 -4.26 22.32
N LEU A 369 -2.90 -3.88 21.82
CA LEU A 369 -3.95 -4.85 21.49
C LEU A 369 -3.55 -5.80 20.35
N ILE A 370 -2.82 -5.34 19.34
CA ILE A 370 -2.32 -6.19 18.25
C ILE A 370 -1.29 -7.17 18.81
N ASN A 371 -0.33 -6.68 19.60
CA ASN A 371 0.75 -7.48 20.21
C ASN A 371 0.24 -8.53 21.20
N GLU A 372 -0.77 -8.22 22.00
CA GLU A 372 -1.40 -9.19 22.91
C GLU A 372 -2.18 -10.29 22.18
N ASN A 373 -2.63 -10.03 20.94
CA ASN A 373 -3.48 -10.93 20.16
C ASN A 373 -2.74 -11.58 18.98
N LYS A 374 -1.49 -12.05 19.19
CA LYS A 374 -0.69 -12.74 18.16
C LYS A 374 -1.43 -13.89 17.46
N GLU A 375 -2.29 -14.63 18.17
CA GLU A 375 -3.09 -15.69 17.57
C GLU A 375 -4.12 -15.18 16.55
N HIS A 376 -4.67 -13.98 16.78
CA HIS A 376 -5.60 -13.35 15.85
C HIS A 376 -4.88 -12.81 14.61
N TYR A 377 -3.66 -12.30 14.78
CA TYR A 377 -2.78 -11.97 13.67
C TYR A 377 -2.50 -13.20 12.78
N ARG A 378 -2.10 -14.32 13.40
CA ARG A 378 -1.92 -15.61 12.72
C ARG A 378 -3.19 -16.06 11.99
N TYR A 379 -4.36 -15.83 12.59
CA TYR A 379 -5.64 -16.15 11.97
C TYR A 379 -5.92 -15.32 10.72
N ILE A 380 -5.64 -14.01 10.73
CA ILE A 380 -5.79 -13.14 9.54
C ILE A 380 -4.86 -13.61 8.41
N HIS A 381 -3.60 -13.87 8.74
CA HIS A 381 -2.63 -14.43 7.79
C HIS A 381 -3.13 -15.73 7.20
N TYR A 382 -3.61 -16.62 8.05
CA TYR A 382 -4.09 -17.92 7.64
C TYR A 382 -5.30 -17.81 6.71
N MET A 383 -6.29 -16.99 7.06
CA MET A 383 -7.45 -16.78 6.19
C MET A 383 -7.04 -16.23 4.83
N TYR A 384 -6.11 -15.29 4.82
CA TYR A 384 -5.70 -14.63 3.61
C TYR A 384 -4.86 -15.53 2.70
N MET A 385 -3.90 -16.26 3.25
CA MET A 385 -3.13 -17.26 2.51
C MET A 385 -4.05 -18.31 1.90
N ASN A 386 -5.02 -18.82 2.65
CA ASN A 386 -6.01 -19.75 2.11
C ASN A 386 -6.89 -19.13 1.04
N TYR A 387 -7.18 -17.83 1.13
CA TYR A 387 -7.92 -17.10 0.12
C TYR A 387 -7.12 -16.99 -1.19
N LEU A 388 -5.87 -16.52 -1.14
CA LEU A 388 -5.03 -16.39 -2.32
C LEU A 388 -4.70 -17.73 -2.97
N LEU A 389 -4.53 -18.77 -2.16
CA LEU A 389 -4.19 -20.12 -2.62
C LEU A 389 -5.41 -20.96 -3.02
N GLN A 390 -6.60 -20.35 -3.12
CA GLN A 390 -7.76 -21.06 -3.64
C GLN A 390 -7.45 -21.62 -5.05
N PRO A 391 -7.90 -22.85 -5.37
CA PRO A 391 -7.62 -23.48 -6.66
C PRO A 391 -8.01 -22.63 -7.87
N LEU A 392 -9.00 -21.74 -7.71
CA LEU A 392 -9.44 -20.83 -8.75
C LEU A 392 -8.36 -19.79 -9.12
N PHE A 393 -7.77 -19.12 -8.12
CA PHE A 393 -6.69 -18.16 -8.34
C PHE A 393 -5.44 -18.88 -8.81
N LYS A 394 -5.10 -20.01 -8.17
CA LYS A 394 -3.95 -20.84 -8.56
C LYS A 394 -4.03 -21.33 -9.99
N LYS A 395 -5.16 -21.88 -10.42
CA LYS A 395 -5.34 -22.32 -11.81
C LYS A 395 -5.10 -21.16 -12.77
N LYS A 396 -5.61 -19.97 -12.43
CA LYS A 396 -5.51 -18.82 -13.30
C LYS A 396 -4.11 -18.22 -13.35
N ALA A 397 -3.44 -18.08 -12.20
CA ALA A 397 -2.04 -17.69 -12.12
C ALA A 397 -1.15 -18.65 -12.92
N LEU A 398 -1.34 -19.97 -12.75
CA LEU A 398 -0.56 -20.97 -13.49
C LEU A 398 -0.82 -20.96 -15.00
N THR A 399 -2.07 -20.80 -15.45
CA THR A 399 -2.37 -20.68 -16.89
C THR A 399 -1.79 -19.43 -17.55
N LEU A 400 -1.30 -18.47 -16.76
CA LEU A 400 -0.66 -17.26 -17.24
C LEU A 400 0.86 -17.45 -17.32
N ILE A 401 1.47 -18.07 -16.29
CA ILE A 401 2.90 -18.41 -16.27
C ILE A 401 3.26 -19.38 -17.40
N ASP A 402 2.42 -20.39 -17.68
CA ASP A 402 2.69 -21.36 -18.75
C ASP A 402 2.64 -20.74 -20.17
N TYR A 403 2.09 -19.53 -20.35
CA TYR A 403 1.99 -18.88 -21.66
C TYR A 403 3.31 -18.20 -22.10
N ASP A 404 4.22 -17.94 -21.16
CA ASP A 404 5.53 -17.33 -21.44
C ASP A 404 6.64 -18.36 -21.70
N GLU A 405 6.41 -19.65 -21.46
CA GLU A 405 7.37 -20.72 -21.81
C GLU A 405 7.20 -21.26 -23.26
N GLU A 406 6.10 -20.91 -23.95
CA GLU A 406 5.81 -21.36 -25.33
C GLU A 406 5.97 -20.27 -26.42
N VAL A 407 6.52 -19.10 -26.09
CA VAL A 407 6.85 -18.00 -27.05
C VAL A 407 8.35 -17.73 -27.02
#